data_AF-A0AAX1TPQ4-F1
#
_entry.id   AF-A0AAX1TPQ4-F1
#
_cell.length_a   1.000
_cell.length_b   1.000
_cell.length_c   1.000
_cell.angle_alpha   90.00
_cell.angle_beta   90.00
_cell.angle_gamma   90.00
#
_symmetry.space_group_name_H-M   'P 1'
#
loop_
_entity.id
_entity.type
_entity.pdbx_description
1 polymer ?
#
loop_
_entity_poly.entity_id
_entity_poly.type
_entity_poly.pdbx_seq_one_letter_code
_entity_poly.pdbx_strand_id
1 'polypeptide(L)'
;MIVVIGSNLCSDTMGAVAKLKEEGMAFEFHDISANLDCLKEYLELREKSPLYAPVKAEGRIGIPCFIKEDGTETMDLDAILKK
;
A
#
# COMPACT_ATOMS: atom_id res chain seq x y z
N MET A 1 11.47 6.48 -5.81
CA MET A 1 10.04 6.37 -6.07
C MET A 1 9.49 5.33 -5.11
N ILE A 2 8.35 5.60 -4.47
CA ILE A 2 7.68 4.61 -3.60
C ILE A 2 6.71 3.75 -4.43
N VAL A 3 6.41 2.55 -3.94
CA VAL A 3 5.32 1.72 -4.49
C VAL A 3 4.13 1.81 -3.56
N VAL A 4 2.94 2.02 -4.13
CA VAL A 4 1.66 2.00 -3.43
C VAL A 4 0.90 0.76 -3.91
N ILE A 5 0.74 -0.23 -3.04
CA ILE A 5 -0.09 -1.40 -3.32
C ILE A 5 -1.47 -1.15 -2.73
N GLY A 6 -2.51 -1.23 -3.54
CA GLY A 6 -3.87 -0.98 -3.09
C GLY A 6 -4.92 -1.36 -4.13
N SER A 7 -6.14 -0.87 -3.96
CA SER A 7 -7.24 -1.10 -4.89
C SER A 7 -7.93 0.21 -5.26
N ASN A 8 -8.28 0.36 -6.54
CA ASN A 8 -9.16 1.44 -7.00
C ASN A 8 -10.58 1.38 -6.39
N LEU A 9 -10.97 0.24 -5.82
CA LEU A 9 -12.24 0.05 -5.12
C LEU A 9 -12.19 0.45 -3.64
N CYS A 10 -11.01 0.81 -3.12
CA CYS A 10 -10.80 1.17 -1.72
C CYS A 10 -10.70 2.69 -1.56
N SER A 11 -11.62 3.29 -0.80
CA SER A 11 -11.62 4.73 -0.52
C SER A 11 -10.33 5.21 0.13
N ASP A 12 -9.77 4.43 1.05
CA ASP A 12 -8.55 4.78 1.78
C ASP A 12 -7.33 4.80 0.85
N THR A 13 -7.26 3.82 -0.07
CA THR A 13 -6.23 3.80 -1.11
C THR A 13 -6.33 5.03 -2.01
N MET A 14 -7.54 5.35 -2.48
CA MET A 14 -7.74 6.50 -3.36
C MET A 14 -7.48 7.83 -2.66
N GLY A 15 -7.82 7.94 -1.37
CA GLY A 15 -7.46 9.09 -0.54
C GLY A 15 -5.94 9.27 -0.43
N ALA A 16 -5.21 8.19 -0.15
CA ALA A 16 -3.75 8.22 -0.13
C ALA A 16 -3.15 8.61 -1.49
N VAL A 17 -3.58 7.98 -2.58
CA VAL A 17 -3.12 8.29 -3.95
C VAL A 17 -3.37 9.75 -4.30
N ALA A 18 -4.54 10.31 -3.95
CA ALA A 18 -4.84 11.72 -4.16
C ALA A 18 -3.86 12.61 -3.36
N LYS A 19 -3.61 12.27 -2.09
CA LYS A 19 -2.70 13.04 -1.24
C LYS A 19 -1.25 13.01 -1.73
N LEU A 20 -0.76 11.86 -2.18
CA LEU A 20 0.58 11.74 -2.77
C LEU A 20 0.71 12.59 -4.04
N LYS A 21 -0.34 12.65 -4.88
CA LYS A 21 -0.38 13.51 -6.07
C LYS A 21 -0.40 14.99 -5.72
N GLU A 22 -1.17 15.39 -4.71
CA GLU A 22 -1.22 16.78 -4.22
C GLU A 22 0.16 17.28 -3.77
N GLU A 23 0.92 16.43 -3.07
CA GLU A 23 2.28 16.77 -2.61
C GLU A 23 3.34 16.60 -3.71
N GLY A 24 2.94 16.26 -4.95
CA GLY A 24 3.85 16.14 -6.09
C GLY A 24 4.82 14.96 -6.00
N MET A 25 4.53 13.94 -5.19
CA MET A 25 5.41 12.78 -5.05
C MET A 25 5.27 11.81 -6.21
N ALA A 26 6.41 11.29 -6.66
CA ALA A 26 6.45 10.20 -7.64
C ALA A 26 6.24 8.85 -6.95
N PHE A 27 5.25 8.10 -7.43
CA PHE A 27 4.95 6.74 -6.96
C PHE A 27 4.48 5.85 -8.10
N GLU A 28 4.69 4.55 -7.93
CA GLU A 28 4.09 3.51 -8.75
C GLU A 28 2.85 2.96 -8.02
N PHE A 29 1.77 2.72 -8.76
CA PHE A 29 0.53 2.19 -8.19
C PHE A 29 0.26 0.77 -8.67
N HIS A 30 0.26 -0.17 -7.73
CA HIS A 30 -0.03 -1.58 -7.94
C HIS A 30 -1.47 -1.85 -7.54
N ASP A 31 -2.36 -1.82 -8.53
CA ASP A 31 -3.80 -2.05 -8.32
C ASP A 31 -4.13 -3.55 -8.29
N ILE A 32 -4.30 -4.09 -7.08
CA ILE A 32 -4.64 -5.51 -6.86
C ILE A 32 -6.05 -5.88 -7.33
N SER A 33 -6.91 -4.88 -7.60
CA SER A 33 -8.25 -5.13 -8.14
C SER A 33 -8.31 -5.16 -9.67
N ALA A 34 -7.28 -4.67 -10.35
CA ALA A 34 -7.18 -4.66 -11.80
C ALA A 34 -6.10 -5.60 -12.35
N ASN A 35 -5.13 -6.01 -11.52
CA ASN A 35 -4.01 -6.85 -11.96
C ASN A 35 -3.76 -8.01 -10.98
N LEU A 36 -3.87 -9.25 -11.50
CA LEU A 36 -3.66 -10.47 -10.71
C LEU A 36 -2.20 -10.68 -10.33
N ASP A 37 -1.23 -10.18 -11.10
CA ASP A 37 0.18 -10.28 -10.73
C ASP A 37 0.50 -9.35 -9.56
N CYS A 38 -0.04 -8.12 -9.55
CA CYS A 38 -0.01 -7.24 -8.38
C CYS A 38 -0.69 -7.89 -7.17
N LEU A 39 -1.82 -8.57 -7.37
CA LEU A 39 -2.49 -9.31 -6.29
C LEU A 39 -1.62 -10.44 -5.74
N LYS A 40 -0.95 -11.23 -6.59
CA LYS A 40 -0.05 -12.30 -6.15
C LYS A 40 1.11 -11.73 -5.33
N GLU A 41 1.75 -10.68 -5.82
CA GLU A 41 2.84 -9.99 -5.11
C GLU A 41 2.38 -9.49 -3.74
N TYR A 42 1.20 -8.88 -3.67
CA TYR A 42 0.60 -8.44 -2.42
C TYR A 42 0.31 -9.59 -1.45
N LEU A 43 -0.23 -10.71 -1.94
CA LEU A 43 -0.51 -11.88 -1.11
C LEU A 43 0.78 -12.47 -0.54
N GLU A 44 1.85 -12.57 -1.33
CA GLU A 44 3.15 -13.01 -0.83
C GLU A 44 3.72 -12.07 0.25
N LEU A 45 3.64 -10.76 0.03
CA LEU A 45 4.03 -9.74 1.00
C LEU A 45 3.26 -9.90 2.31
N ARG A 46 1.93 -9.98 2.20
CA ARG A 46 0.99 -10.12 3.32
C ARG A 46 1.19 -11.40 4.13
N GLU A 47 1.66 -12.47 3.49
CA GLU A 47 1.98 -13.71 4.21
C GLU A 47 3.33 -13.67 4.91
N LYS A 48 4.35 -13.06 4.29
CA LYS A 48 5.73 -13.06 4.82
C LYS A 48 6.00 -11.93 5.82
N SER A 49 5.33 -10.78 5.68
CA SER A 49 5.64 -9.59 6.47
C SER A 49 4.95 -9.59 7.84
N PRO A 50 5.69 -9.35 8.94
CA PRO A 50 5.12 -9.27 10.28
C PRO A 50 4.16 -8.08 10.46
N LEU A 51 4.24 -7.06 9.59
CA LEU A 51 3.32 -5.92 9.55
C LEU A 51 1.85 -6.35 9.47
N TYR A 52 1.59 -7.50 8.83
CA TYR A 52 0.24 -7.99 8.58
C TYR A 52 -0.31 -8.90 9.68
N ALA A 53 0.47 -9.25 10.70
CA ALA A 53 -0.02 -10.08 11.81
C ALA A 53 -1.27 -9.48 12.49
N PRO A 54 -1.28 -8.21 12.94
CA PRO A 54 -2.49 -7.60 13.52
C PRO A 54 -3.61 -7.41 12.49
N VAL A 55 -3.27 -7.03 11.25
CA VAL A 55 -4.23 -6.83 10.16
C VAL A 55 -5.00 -8.12 9.85
N LYS A 56 -4.31 -9.25 9.82
CA LYS A 56 -4.89 -10.59 9.63
C LYS A 56 -5.79 -10.98 10.80
N ALA A 57 -5.38 -10.70 12.04
CA ALA A 57 -6.17 -10.97 13.23
C ALA A 57 -7.51 -10.20 13.23
N GLU A 58 -7.52 -8.99 12.68
CA GLU A 58 -8.73 -8.16 12.52
C GLU A 58 -9.57 -8.53 11.30
N GLY A 59 -9.16 -9.50 10.48
CA GLY A 59 -9.87 -9.88 9.24
C GLY A 59 -9.80 -8.82 8.14
N ARG A 60 -8.86 -7.88 8.22
CA ARG A 60 -8.71 -6.77 7.26
C ARG A 60 -7.84 -7.19 6.07
N ILE A 61 -8.04 -6.49 4.95
CA ILE A 61 -7.22 -6.68 3.75
C ILE A 61 -5.79 -6.19 3.99
N GLY A 62 -5.63 -4.96 4.49
CA GLY A 62 -4.32 -4.33 4.74
C GLY A 62 -3.83 -3.39 3.64
N ILE A 63 -4.76 -2.67 2.98
CA ILE A 63 -4.46 -1.68 1.93
C ILE A 63 -4.94 -0.28 2.36
N PRO A 64 -4.26 0.79 1.91
CA PRO A 64 -3.04 0.79 1.09
C PRO A 64 -1.79 0.34 1.87
N CYS A 65 -0.85 -0.28 1.17
CA CYS A 65 0.50 -0.55 1.66
C CYS A 65 1.50 0.25 0.84
N PHE A 66 2.45 0.89 1.52
CA PHE A 66 3.50 1.70 0.94
C PHE A 66 4.84 1.01 1.11
N ILE A 67 5.58 0.88 0.03
CA ILE A 67 6.95 0.36 0.03
C ILE A 67 7.89 1.52 -0.31
N LYS A 68 8.75 1.87 0.65
CA LYS A 68 9.78 2.89 0.48
C LYS A 68 10.91 2.39 -0.42
N GLU A 69 11.75 3.31 -0.88
CA GLU A 69 12.92 2.98 -1.71
C GLU A 69 13.92 2.02 -1.04
N ASP A 70 13.97 2.03 0.30
CA ASP A 70 14.81 1.14 1.10
C ASP A 70 14.18 -0.24 1.35
N GLY A 71 13.01 -0.51 0.76
CA GLY A 71 12.25 -1.75 0.95
C GLY A 71 11.40 -1.78 2.23
N THR A 72 11.39 -0.70 3.03
CA THR A 72 10.56 -0.63 4.23
C THR A 72 9.08 -0.53 3.84
N GLU A 73 8.29 -1.43 4.40
CA GLU A 73 6.83 -1.47 4.24
C GLU A 73 6.15 -0.67 5.37
N THR A 74 5.10 0.06 5.03
CA THR A 74 4.22 0.72 6.00
C THR A 74 2.80 0.82 5.47
N MET A 75 1.81 0.92 6.35
CA MET A 75 0.43 1.30 5.99
C MET A 75 0.09 2.72 6.43
N ASP A 76 1.08 3.42 6.99
CA ASP A 76 0.93 4.77 7.48
C ASP A 76 1.32 5.78 6.39
N LEU A 77 0.33 6.57 5.96
CA LEU A 77 0.51 7.62 4.97
C LEU A 77 1.35 8.78 5.53
N ASP A 78 1.23 9.12 6.82
CA ASP A 78 1.97 10.25 7.40
C ASP A 78 3.47 9.94 7.45
N ALA A 79 3.82 8.67 7.72
CA ALA A 79 5.20 8.16 7.61
C ALA A 79 5.80 8.24 6.19
N ILE A 80 4.97 8.39 5.16
CA ILE A 80 5.38 8.64 3.77
C ILE A 80 5.47 10.14 3.49
N LEU A 81 4.49 10.91 3.96
CA LEU A 81 4.41 12.36 3.78
C LEU A 81 5.48 13.14 4.58
N LYS A 82 6.24 12.46 5.46
CA LYS A 82 7.24 13.06 6.35
C LYS A 82 6.64 14.18 7.23
N LYS A 83 5.41 13.99 7.70
CA LYS A 83 4.73 14.91 8.62
C LYS A 83 4.77 14.38 10.06
#